data_AF-C2KM92-F1
#
_entry.id   AF-C2KM92-F1
#
_cell.length_a   1.000
_cell.length_b   1.000
_cell.length_c   1.000
_cell.angle_alpha   90.00
_cell.angle_beta   90.00
_cell.angle_gamma   90.00
#
_symmetry.space_group_name_H-M   'P 1'
#
loop_
_entity.id
_entity.type
_entity.pdbx_description
1 polymer ?
#
loop_
_entity_poly.entity_id
_entity_poly.type
_entity_poly.pdbx_seq_one_letter_code
_entity_poly.pdbx_strand_id
1 'polypeptide(L)'
;TDISFTHLLELLDRINVQLSEFEFLYQKCNANNNDLLPSFQKAYQSGDIVVLKSHLRLWQHKQGKFAELQVIQLKMMLTTLNADNITKKEILILEDYFKNISNWTFFELYLFGHAMPFLDEKFMFHLFQELHQKSILYDNFRYDSFSMLFYIYNNIILFMLEHDHLDTADLLIQKLTYYFNQQEKDYYHRARLFNLQGLALYLQGKKEIG
;
A
#
# COMPACT_ATOMS: atom_id res chain seq x y z
N THR A 1 -34.04 -4.69 -14.49
CA THR A 1 -34.25 -6.00 -13.85
C THR A 1 -32.96 -6.35 -13.16
N ASP A 2 -33.01 -6.64 -11.87
CA ASP A 2 -31.80 -6.96 -11.10
C ASP A 2 -31.43 -8.42 -11.30
N ILE A 3 -30.13 -8.67 -11.53
CA ILE A 3 -29.55 -10.02 -11.58
C ILE A 3 -28.87 -10.30 -10.25
N SER A 4 -29.06 -11.50 -9.70
CA SER A 4 -28.30 -11.90 -8.50
C SER A 4 -26.82 -12.11 -8.85
N PHE A 5 -25.92 -11.88 -7.90
CA PHE A 5 -24.48 -12.03 -8.13
C PHE A 5 -24.13 -13.46 -8.59
N THR A 6 -24.74 -14.48 -7.99
CA THR A 6 -24.54 -15.89 -8.39
C THR A 6 -24.93 -16.11 -9.85
N HIS A 7 -26.09 -15.58 -10.28
CA HIS A 7 -26.52 -15.72 -11.67
C HIS A 7 -25.63 -14.92 -12.63
N LEU A 8 -25.09 -13.78 -12.21
CA LEU A 8 -24.10 -13.04 -13.00
C LEU A 8 -22.84 -13.90 -13.22
N LEU A 9 -22.29 -14.51 -12.17
CA LEU A 9 -21.11 -15.38 -12.28
C LEU A 9 -21.35 -16.57 -13.22
N GLU A 10 -22.52 -17.21 -13.11
CA GLU A 10 -22.90 -18.31 -14.01
C GLU A 10 -23.03 -17.85 -15.48
N LEU A 11 -23.53 -16.64 -15.72
CA LEU A 11 -23.60 -16.09 -17.08
C LEU A 11 -22.22 -15.79 -17.64
N LEU A 12 -21.34 -15.18 -16.83
CA LEU A 12 -19.96 -14.87 -17.21
C LEU A 12 -19.18 -16.15 -17.56
N ASP A 13 -19.36 -17.21 -16.78
CA ASP A 13 -18.76 -18.53 -17.03
C ASP A 13 -19.24 -19.12 -18.37
N ARG A 14 -20.54 -19.04 -18.67
CA ARG A 14 -21.11 -19.52 -19.95
C ARG A 14 -20.59 -18.80 -21.19
N ILE A 15 -20.19 -17.53 -21.05
CA ILE A 15 -19.61 -16.75 -22.15
C ILE A 15 -18.08 -16.71 -22.11
N ASN A 16 -17.46 -17.48 -21.20
CA ASN A 16 -16.02 -17.55 -21.01
C ASN A 16 -15.37 -16.17 -20.76
N VAL A 17 -16.04 -15.33 -19.96
CA VAL A 17 -15.55 -14.02 -19.53
C VAL A 17 -15.22 -14.08 -18.04
N GLN A 18 -14.02 -13.68 -17.66
CA GLN A 18 -13.64 -13.59 -16.24
C GLN A 18 -14.33 -12.41 -15.56
N LEU A 19 -14.63 -12.51 -14.27
CA LEU A 19 -15.21 -11.40 -13.51
C LEU A 19 -14.36 -10.12 -13.62
N SER A 20 -13.04 -10.24 -13.56
CA SER A 20 -12.10 -9.13 -13.72
C SER A 20 -12.18 -8.45 -15.09
N GLU A 21 -12.36 -9.24 -16.17
CA GLU A 21 -12.55 -8.72 -17.52
C GLU A 21 -13.88 -7.99 -17.65
N PHE A 22 -14.95 -8.56 -17.08
CA PHE A 22 -16.25 -7.91 -17.02
C PHE A 22 -16.19 -6.57 -16.26
N GLU A 23 -15.56 -6.56 -15.08
CA GLU A 23 -15.35 -5.35 -14.28
C GLU A 23 -14.59 -4.28 -15.06
N PHE A 24 -13.51 -4.67 -15.76
CA PHE A 24 -12.73 -3.76 -16.60
C PHE A 24 -13.58 -3.14 -17.73
N LEU A 25 -14.35 -3.97 -18.44
CA LEU A 25 -15.24 -3.49 -19.52
C LEU A 25 -16.36 -2.61 -18.97
N TYR A 26 -16.94 -2.96 -17.83
CA TYR A 26 -17.97 -2.18 -17.16
C TYR A 26 -17.46 -0.81 -16.74
N GLN A 27 -16.26 -0.73 -16.15
CA GLN A 27 -15.62 0.53 -15.78
C GLN A 27 -15.30 1.39 -17.01
N LYS A 28 -14.85 0.80 -18.12
CA LYS A 28 -14.59 1.53 -19.36
C LYS A 28 -15.86 2.18 -19.94
N CYS A 29 -17.02 1.51 -19.80
CA CYS A 29 -18.31 2.01 -20.28
C CYS A 29 -18.97 3.00 -19.32
N ASN A 30 -18.68 2.92 -18.02
CA ASN A 30 -19.26 3.80 -17.01
C ASN A 30 -18.25 4.89 -16.59
N ALA A 31 -18.44 6.09 -17.11
CA ALA A 31 -17.58 7.26 -16.83
C ALA A 31 -17.56 7.70 -15.36
N ASN A 32 -18.48 7.20 -14.52
CA ASN A 32 -18.48 7.44 -13.08
C ASN A 32 -17.58 6.42 -12.39
N ASN A 33 -16.27 6.50 -12.62
CA ASN A 33 -15.31 5.70 -11.89
C ASN A 33 -15.25 6.22 -10.45
N ASN A 34 -15.96 5.57 -9.53
CA ASN A 34 -15.98 5.93 -8.11
C ASN A 34 -14.70 5.51 -7.38
N ASP A 35 -13.78 4.81 -8.06
CA ASP A 35 -12.48 4.48 -7.48
C ASP A 35 -11.58 5.72 -7.45
N LEU A 36 -11.51 6.35 -6.27
CA LEU A 36 -10.67 7.53 -6.03
C LEU A 36 -9.20 7.16 -5.79
N LEU A 37 -8.89 5.88 -5.55
CA LEU A 37 -7.55 5.41 -5.22
C LEU A 37 -6.50 5.76 -6.28
N PRO A 38 -6.71 5.47 -7.58
CA PRO A 38 -5.76 5.88 -8.62
C PRO A 38 -5.53 7.40 -8.66
N SER A 39 -6.58 8.19 -8.36
CA SER A 39 -6.49 9.65 -8.40
C SER A 39 -5.59 10.20 -7.30
N PHE A 40 -5.80 9.81 -6.04
CA PHE A 40 -4.94 10.32 -4.97
C PHE A 40 -3.55 9.66 -4.97
N GLN A 41 -3.41 8.41 -5.43
CA GLN A 41 -2.10 7.80 -5.65
C GLN A 41 -1.26 8.60 -6.64
N LYS A 42 -1.86 8.94 -7.80
CA LYS A 42 -1.21 9.77 -8.81
C LYS A 42 -0.86 11.15 -8.25
N ALA A 43 -1.80 11.78 -7.54
CA ALA A 43 -1.57 13.09 -6.93
C ALA A 43 -0.43 13.06 -5.92
N TYR A 44 -0.36 12.02 -5.07
CA TYR A 44 0.72 11.84 -4.12
C TYR A 44 2.07 11.65 -4.82
N GLN A 45 2.14 10.77 -5.82
CA GLN A 45 3.36 10.51 -6.59
C GLN A 45 3.87 11.74 -7.36
N SER A 46 2.96 12.60 -7.84
CA SER A 46 3.31 13.84 -8.52
C SER A 46 3.50 15.03 -7.58
N GLY A 47 3.34 14.87 -6.27
CA GLY A 47 3.38 15.96 -5.29
C GLY A 47 2.25 17.00 -5.48
N ASP A 48 1.12 16.62 -6.07
CA ASP A 48 -0.02 17.51 -6.29
C ASP A 48 -0.85 17.70 -5.01
N ILE A 49 -0.39 18.64 -4.18
CA ILE A 49 -1.02 19.03 -2.92
C ILE A 49 -2.46 19.53 -3.13
N VAL A 50 -2.76 20.18 -4.27
CA VAL A 50 -4.08 20.77 -4.53
C VAL A 50 -5.12 19.67 -4.68
N VAL A 51 -4.81 18.64 -5.47
CA VAL A 51 -5.68 17.49 -5.66
C VAL A 51 -5.80 16.67 -4.38
N LEU A 52 -4.72 16.48 -3.62
CA LEU A 52 -4.80 15.80 -2.32
C LEU A 52 -5.70 16.54 -1.32
N LYS A 53 -5.61 17.87 -1.25
CA LYS A 53 -6.46 18.69 -0.38
C LYS A 53 -7.92 18.69 -0.82
N SER A 54 -8.22 18.60 -2.11
CA SER A 54 -9.60 18.48 -2.59
C SER A 54 -10.22 17.14 -2.19
N HIS A 55 -9.47 16.04 -2.31
CA HIS A 55 -9.87 14.73 -1.80
C HIS A 55 -10.05 14.72 -0.29
N LEU A 56 -9.16 15.38 0.46
CA LEU A 56 -9.28 15.48 1.92
C LEU A 56 -10.62 16.12 2.32
N ARG A 57 -10.98 17.25 1.69
CA ARG A 57 -12.27 17.92 1.92
C ARG A 57 -13.46 17.00 1.60
N LEU A 58 -13.39 16.30 0.47
CA LEU A 58 -14.44 15.35 0.08
C LEU A 58 -14.67 14.27 1.15
N TRP A 59 -13.61 13.69 1.70
CA TRP A 59 -13.70 12.65 2.72
C TRP A 59 -14.10 13.19 4.09
N GLN A 60 -13.71 14.42 4.44
CA GLN A 60 -14.15 15.07 5.68
C GLN A 60 -15.67 15.29 5.75
N HIS A 61 -16.34 15.39 4.60
CA HIS A 61 -17.81 15.50 4.55
C HIS A 61 -18.53 14.15 4.62
N LYS A 62 -17.81 13.03 4.55
CA LYS A 62 -18.36 11.69 4.65
C LYS A 62 -18.34 11.21 6.10
N GLN A 63 -19.29 10.36 6.46
CA GLN A 63 -19.39 9.77 7.79
C GLN A 63 -18.95 8.30 7.80
N GLY A 64 -18.60 7.81 8.99
CA GLY A 64 -18.25 6.41 9.24
C GLY A 64 -16.75 6.15 9.33
N LYS A 65 -16.40 4.99 9.91
CA LYS A 65 -15.02 4.61 10.21
C LYS A 65 -14.10 4.62 8.99
N PHE A 66 -14.60 4.14 7.84
CA PHE A 66 -13.83 4.15 6.60
C PHE A 66 -13.47 5.58 6.15
N ALA A 67 -14.42 6.52 6.24
CA ALA A 67 -14.16 7.91 5.89
C ALA A 67 -13.14 8.55 6.85
N GLU A 68 -13.22 8.25 8.14
CA GLU A 68 -12.24 8.69 9.14
C GLU A 68 -10.82 8.18 8.82
N LEU A 69 -10.67 6.89 8.52
CA LEU A 69 -9.37 6.32 8.13
C LEU A 69 -8.83 6.93 6.83
N GLN A 70 -9.70 7.22 5.85
CA GLN A 70 -9.29 7.90 4.61
C GLN A 70 -8.83 9.34 4.85
N VAL A 71 -9.48 10.07 5.76
CA VAL A 71 -9.03 11.41 6.17
C VAL A 71 -7.65 11.34 6.81
N ILE A 72 -7.43 10.37 7.71
CA ILE A 72 -6.13 10.15 8.36
C ILE A 72 -5.06 9.82 7.30
N GLN A 73 -5.36 8.94 6.35
CA GLN A 73 -4.45 8.60 5.26
C GLN A 73 -4.03 9.80 4.41
N LEU A 74 -4.98 10.62 3.98
CA LEU A 74 -4.70 11.81 3.18
C LEU A 74 -3.89 12.84 3.96
N LYS A 75 -4.10 12.96 5.27
CA LYS A 75 -3.27 13.79 6.14
C LYS A 75 -1.85 13.25 6.27
N MET A 76 -1.65 11.94 6.38
CA MET A 76 -0.31 11.34 6.37
C MET A 76 0.43 11.68 5.06
N MET A 77 -0.22 11.48 3.91
CA MET A 77 0.33 11.84 2.59
C MET A 77 0.67 13.33 2.48
N LEU A 78 -0.19 14.21 2.99
CA LEU A 78 0.09 15.66 2.98
C LEU A 78 1.21 16.04 3.96
N THR A 79 1.33 15.33 5.08
CA THR A 79 2.40 15.55 6.07
C THR A 79 3.76 15.16 5.50
N THR A 80 3.86 14.02 4.80
CA THR A 80 5.13 13.63 4.13
C THR A 80 5.53 14.60 3.01
N LEU A 81 4.57 15.32 2.43
CA LEU A 81 4.80 16.41 1.48
C LEU A 81 5.00 17.79 2.14
N ASN A 82 5.12 17.86 3.48
CA ASN A 82 5.26 19.10 4.26
C ASN A 82 4.11 20.11 4.05
N ALA A 83 2.90 19.62 3.76
CA ALA A 83 1.75 20.43 3.34
C ALA A 83 0.59 20.47 4.36
N ASP A 84 0.62 19.60 5.36
CA ASP A 84 -0.32 19.50 6.48
C ASP A 84 0.35 18.78 7.67
N ASN A 85 -0.39 18.54 8.75
CA ASN A 85 0.08 17.77 9.90
C ASN A 85 -0.94 16.72 10.34
N ILE A 86 -0.43 15.56 10.72
CA ILE A 86 -1.20 14.55 11.45
C ILE A 86 -1.06 14.74 12.97
N THR A 87 -2.16 14.58 13.69
CA THR A 87 -2.19 14.73 15.14
C THR A 87 -1.94 13.41 15.86
N LYS A 88 -1.42 13.47 17.09
CA LYS A 88 -1.25 12.28 17.95
C LYS A 88 -2.57 11.51 18.18
N LYS A 89 -3.70 12.23 18.25
CA LYS A 89 -5.02 11.62 18.38
C LYS A 89 -5.37 10.74 17.17
N GLU A 90 -5.06 11.22 15.97
CA GLU A 90 -5.30 10.47 14.72
C GLU A 90 -4.40 9.23 14.63
N ILE A 91 -3.14 9.32 15.08
CA ILE A 91 -2.26 8.16 15.18
C ILE A 91 -2.80 7.12 16.17
N LEU A 92 -3.30 7.54 17.33
CA LEU A 92 -3.89 6.61 18.30
C LEU A 92 -5.14 5.90 17.76
N ILE A 93 -5.98 6.61 16.99
CA ILE A 93 -7.14 6.00 16.30
C ILE A 93 -6.66 4.91 15.32
N LEU A 94 -5.59 5.21 14.57
CA LEU A 94 -5.03 4.29 13.60
C LEU A 94 -4.39 3.06 14.25
N GLU A 95 -3.65 3.23 15.34
CA GLU A 95 -3.09 2.12 16.12
C GLU A 95 -4.17 1.23 16.72
N ASP A 96 -5.22 1.81 17.30
CA ASP A 96 -6.35 1.05 17.83
C ASP A 96 -7.05 0.25 16.71
N TYR A 97 -7.22 0.86 15.55
CA TYR A 97 -7.76 0.16 14.38
C TYR A 97 -6.91 -1.05 13.97
N PHE A 98 -5.59 -0.89 13.84
CA PHE A 98 -4.69 -1.99 13.47
C PHE A 98 -4.64 -3.12 14.52
N LYS A 99 -4.78 -2.79 15.81
CA LYS A 99 -4.84 -3.81 16.89
C LYS A 99 -6.10 -4.67 16.82
N ASN A 100 -7.21 -4.09 16.36
CA ASN A 100 -8.52 -4.73 16.43
C ASN A 100 -8.94 -5.42 15.13
N ILE A 101 -8.22 -5.19 14.02
CA ILE A 101 -8.58 -5.79 12.73
C ILE A 101 -8.10 -7.23 12.60
N SER A 102 -9.00 -8.12 12.19
CA SER A 102 -8.71 -9.53 11.93
C SER A 102 -8.35 -9.81 10.47
N ASN A 103 -9.03 -9.15 9.53
CA ASN A 103 -8.90 -9.39 8.09
C ASN A 103 -8.27 -8.18 7.42
N TRP A 104 -7.08 -8.38 6.86
CA TRP A 104 -6.37 -7.35 6.11
C TRP A 104 -6.71 -7.47 4.64
N THR A 105 -7.14 -6.35 4.04
CA THR A 105 -7.33 -6.22 2.60
C THR A 105 -6.26 -5.31 2.02
N PHE A 106 -6.36 -5.04 0.72
CA PHE A 106 -5.55 -4.03 0.06
C PHE A 106 -5.57 -2.68 0.80
N PHE A 107 -6.75 -2.25 1.28
CA PHE A 107 -6.90 -0.94 1.92
C PHE A 107 -6.02 -0.83 3.17
N GLU A 108 -6.08 -1.81 4.06
CA GLU A 108 -5.36 -1.75 5.33
C GLU A 108 -3.86 -1.87 5.15
N LEU A 109 -3.40 -2.71 4.22
CA LEU A 109 -1.99 -2.79 3.89
C LEU A 109 -1.51 -1.46 3.28
N TYR A 110 -2.28 -0.87 2.37
CA TYR A 110 -1.91 0.40 1.76
C TYR A 110 -1.86 1.54 2.79
N LEU A 111 -2.83 1.57 3.71
CA LEU A 111 -2.89 2.47 4.85
C LEU A 111 -1.68 2.28 5.79
N PHE A 112 -1.34 1.04 6.13
CA PHE A 112 -0.20 0.72 6.99
C PHE A 112 1.13 1.22 6.40
N GLY A 113 1.36 1.04 5.10
CA GLY A 113 2.59 1.53 4.47
C GLY A 113 2.75 3.06 4.56
N HIS A 114 1.65 3.82 4.50
CA HIS A 114 1.69 5.28 4.74
C HIS A 114 1.84 5.65 6.22
N ALA A 115 1.42 4.76 7.11
CA ALA A 115 1.47 4.98 8.55
C ALA A 115 2.87 4.78 9.14
N MET A 116 3.72 3.95 8.52
CA MET A 116 5.03 3.56 9.06
C MET A 116 5.86 4.72 9.62
N PRO A 117 6.01 5.87 8.93
CA PRO A 117 6.82 6.99 9.43
C PRO A 117 6.26 7.66 10.70
N PHE A 118 5.00 7.40 11.05
CA PHE A 118 4.28 8.06 12.14
C PHE A 118 4.01 7.16 13.34
N LEU A 119 4.22 5.85 13.19
CA LEU A 119 3.97 4.86 14.24
C LEU A 119 5.19 4.72 15.17
N ASP A 120 4.94 4.27 16.41
CA ASP A 120 6.03 3.79 17.26
C ASP A 120 6.77 2.64 16.58
N GLU A 121 8.11 2.67 16.58
CA GLU A 121 8.95 1.72 15.87
C GLU A 121 8.66 0.27 16.29
N LYS A 122 8.50 0.01 17.59
CA LYS A 122 8.24 -1.34 18.11
C LYS A 122 6.86 -1.82 17.67
N PHE A 123 5.87 -0.94 17.74
CA PHE A 123 4.52 -1.25 17.28
C PHE A 123 4.49 -1.56 15.77
N MET A 124 5.12 -0.71 14.96
CA MET A 124 5.21 -0.86 13.51
C MET A 124 5.90 -2.18 13.13
N PHE A 125 7.05 -2.48 13.74
CA PHE A 125 7.80 -3.70 13.45
C PHE A 125 7.05 -4.96 13.89
N HIS A 126 6.39 -4.93 15.06
CA HIS A 126 5.55 -6.04 15.51
C HIS A 126 4.42 -6.33 14.52
N LEU A 127 3.72 -5.29 14.06
CA LEU A 127 2.64 -5.43 13.10
C LEU A 127 3.13 -6.00 11.76
N PHE A 128 4.27 -5.52 11.27
CA PHE A 128 4.91 -6.09 10.07
C PHE A 128 5.22 -7.58 10.24
N GLN A 129 5.77 -7.99 11.40
CA GLN A 129 6.07 -9.40 11.67
C GLN A 129 4.80 -10.26 11.70
N GLU A 130 3.72 -9.78 12.31
CA GLU A 130 2.44 -10.50 12.32
C GLU A 130 1.89 -10.69 10.90
N LEU A 131 1.89 -9.62 10.09
CA LEU A 131 1.44 -9.66 8.70
C LEU A 131 2.26 -10.64 7.85
N HIS A 132 3.58 -10.66 8.08
CA HIS A 132 4.48 -11.60 7.43
C HIS A 132 4.20 -13.05 7.85
N GLN A 133 4.02 -13.31 9.15
CA GLN A 133 3.77 -14.66 9.69
C GLN A 133 2.44 -15.24 9.21
N LYS A 134 1.41 -14.40 9.06
CA LYS A 134 0.10 -14.81 8.52
C LYS A 134 0.08 -14.94 7.01
N SER A 135 1.22 -14.72 6.33
CA SER A 135 1.37 -14.70 4.88
C SER A 135 0.49 -13.70 4.13
N ILE A 136 -0.15 -12.76 4.85
CA ILE A 136 -1.05 -11.74 4.29
C ILE A 136 -0.33 -10.89 3.23
N LEU A 137 0.96 -10.62 3.43
CA LEU A 137 1.75 -9.83 2.48
C LEU A 137 1.92 -10.51 1.12
N TYR A 138 1.72 -11.82 1.05
CA TYR A 138 1.88 -12.62 -0.17
C TYR A 138 0.55 -12.88 -0.90
N ASP A 139 -0.56 -12.38 -0.37
CA ASP A 139 -1.86 -12.49 -1.03
C ASP A 139 -1.93 -11.56 -2.25
N ASN A 140 -2.44 -12.10 -3.37
CA ASN A 140 -2.64 -11.33 -4.60
C ASN A 140 -3.94 -10.51 -4.51
N PHE A 141 -3.89 -9.38 -3.81
CA PHE A 141 -5.05 -8.48 -3.68
C PHE A 141 -5.41 -7.71 -4.96
N ARG A 142 -4.44 -7.50 -5.86
CA ARG A 142 -4.65 -6.87 -7.17
C ARG A 142 -3.78 -7.52 -8.23
N TYR A 143 -4.30 -7.59 -9.45
CA TYR A 143 -3.59 -8.08 -10.64
C TYR A 143 -2.76 -6.97 -11.33
N ASP A 144 -2.69 -5.76 -10.77
CA ASP A 144 -1.91 -4.65 -11.32
C ASP A 144 -0.43 -4.75 -10.93
N SER A 145 0.42 -3.95 -11.60
CA SER A 145 1.89 -3.93 -11.38
C SER A 145 2.33 -3.44 -9.99
N PHE A 146 1.38 -3.27 -9.07
CA PHE A 146 1.60 -2.73 -7.74
C PHE A 146 1.64 -3.89 -6.73
N SER A 147 2.81 -4.50 -6.58
CA SER A 147 3.02 -5.50 -5.53
C SER A 147 2.93 -4.85 -4.15
N MET A 148 1.87 -5.18 -3.41
CA MET A 148 1.74 -4.78 -2.00
C MET A 148 2.89 -5.30 -1.15
N LEU A 149 3.37 -6.50 -1.44
CA LEU A 149 4.57 -7.04 -0.83
C LEU A 149 5.76 -6.10 -1.00
N PHE A 150 6.08 -5.73 -2.25
CA PHE A 150 7.20 -4.82 -2.52
C PHE A 150 6.99 -3.46 -1.85
N TYR A 151 5.77 -2.91 -1.93
CA TYR A 151 5.45 -1.63 -1.31
C TYR A 151 5.70 -1.63 0.21
N ILE A 152 5.18 -2.63 0.93
CA ILE A 152 5.36 -2.74 2.39
C ILE A 152 6.83 -2.93 2.74
N TYR A 153 7.52 -3.87 2.07
CA TYR A 153 8.93 -4.11 2.33
C TYR A 153 9.79 -2.88 2.04
N ASN A 154 9.53 -2.18 0.92
CA ASN A 154 10.27 -0.98 0.57
C ASN A 154 10.13 0.10 1.65
N ASN A 155 8.90 0.36 2.12
CA ASN A 155 8.69 1.38 3.17
C ASN A 155 9.38 1.02 4.48
N ILE A 156 9.29 -0.24 4.94
CA ILE A 156 9.94 -0.64 6.19
C ILE A 156 11.46 -0.67 6.06
N ILE A 157 12.01 -1.09 4.91
CA ILE A 157 13.46 -1.08 4.66
C ILE A 157 13.98 0.37 4.69
N LEU A 158 13.30 1.30 3.99
CA LEU A 158 13.66 2.71 4.02
C LEU A 158 13.59 3.28 5.44
N PHE A 159 12.53 2.96 6.19
CA PHE A 159 12.42 3.36 7.59
C PHE A 159 13.59 2.85 8.44
N MET A 160 13.98 1.57 8.29
CA MET A 160 15.11 0.99 9.03
C MET A 160 16.43 1.67 8.66
N LEU A 161 16.64 1.96 7.37
CA LEU A 161 17.83 2.66 6.89
C LEU A 161 17.92 4.09 7.44
N GLU A 162 16.80 4.82 7.51
CA GLU A 162 16.73 6.18 8.07
C GLU A 162 17.02 6.23 9.57
N HIS A 163 16.81 5.13 10.30
CA HIS A 163 17.00 5.02 11.74
C HIS A 163 18.27 4.22 12.13
N ASP A 164 19.21 4.05 11.18
CA ASP A 164 20.48 3.33 11.37
C ASP A 164 20.35 1.84 11.76
N HIS A 165 19.19 1.21 11.52
CA HIS A 165 18.95 -0.22 11.75
C HIS A 165 19.41 -1.08 10.57
N LEU A 166 20.69 -0.96 10.23
CA LEU A 166 21.27 -1.51 8.98
C LEU A 166 21.16 -3.04 8.89
N ASP A 167 21.40 -3.77 9.99
CA ASP A 167 21.29 -5.23 10.02
C ASP A 167 19.86 -5.72 9.74
N THR A 168 18.87 -5.01 10.29
CA THR A 168 17.45 -5.30 10.05
C THR A 168 17.08 -5.02 8.60
N ALA A 169 17.55 -3.89 8.05
CA ALA A 169 17.33 -3.55 6.65
C ALA A 169 17.90 -4.62 5.72
N ASP A 170 19.14 -5.06 5.95
CA ASP A 170 19.80 -6.11 5.17
C ASP A 170 19.04 -7.44 5.23
N LEU A 171 18.58 -7.85 6.43
CA LEU A 171 17.79 -9.07 6.58
C LEU A 171 16.48 -9.00 5.77
N LEU A 172 15.80 -7.86 5.77
CA LEU A 172 14.57 -7.66 5.03
C LEU A 172 14.81 -7.64 3.51
N ILE A 173 15.90 -7.01 3.05
CA ILE A 173 16.33 -7.03 1.65
C ILE A 173 16.61 -8.47 1.21
N GLN A 174 17.32 -9.27 2.00
CA GLN A 174 17.61 -10.67 1.67
C GLN A 174 16.33 -11.50 1.54
N LYS A 175 15.36 -11.34 2.45
CA LYS A 175 14.05 -12.00 2.38
C LYS A 175 13.30 -11.62 1.10
N LEU A 176 13.24 -10.33 0.78
CA LEU A 176 12.56 -9.84 -0.42
C LEU A 176 13.25 -10.34 -1.70
N THR A 177 14.59 -10.39 -1.69
CA THR A 177 15.41 -10.92 -2.79
C THR A 177 15.12 -12.40 -3.02
N TYR A 178 15.10 -13.19 -1.93
CA TYR A 178 14.76 -14.60 -2.03
C TYR A 178 13.38 -14.81 -2.67
N TYR A 179 12.37 -14.06 -2.23
CA TYR A 179 11.02 -14.15 -2.78
C TYR A 179 10.97 -13.89 -4.29
N PHE A 180 11.46 -12.74 -4.77
CA PHE A 180 11.41 -12.39 -6.20
C PHE A 180 12.35 -13.22 -7.07
N ASN A 181 13.35 -13.88 -6.48
CA ASN A 181 14.17 -14.85 -7.21
C ASN A 181 13.41 -16.15 -7.52
N GLN A 182 12.42 -16.52 -6.72
CA GLN A 182 11.55 -17.68 -7.00
C GLN A 182 10.45 -17.38 -8.03
N GLN A 183 10.12 -16.11 -8.27
CA GLN A 183 9.10 -15.72 -9.26
C GLN A 183 9.74 -15.67 -10.65
N GLU A 184 9.29 -16.57 -11.55
CA GLU A 184 9.73 -16.55 -12.94
C GLU A 184 9.25 -15.27 -13.64
N LYS A 185 10.14 -14.62 -14.40
CA LYS A 185 9.85 -13.46 -15.27
C LYS A 185 9.37 -12.18 -14.56
N ASP A 186 9.55 -12.04 -13.25
CA ASP A 186 9.28 -10.77 -12.54
C ASP A 186 10.47 -9.80 -12.62
N TYR A 187 10.76 -9.33 -13.84
CA TYR A 187 11.88 -8.43 -14.09
C TYR A 187 11.66 -7.03 -13.48
N TYR A 188 10.41 -6.59 -13.38
CA TYR A 188 10.05 -5.29 -12.84
C TYR A 188 10.42 -5.15 -11.37
N HIS A 189 10.00 -6.10 -10.52
CA HIS A 189 10.31 -6.03 -9.09
C HIS A 189 11.80 -6.29 -8.83
N ARG A 190 12.45 -7.16 -9.63
CA ARG A 190 13.91 -7.37 -9.54
C ARG A 190 14.71 -6.10 -9.84
N ALA A 191 14.30 -5.31 -10.83
CA ALA A 191 14.95 -4.03 -11.12
C ALA A 191 14.78 -3.01 -9.99
N ARG A 192 13.59 -2.94 -9.38
CA ARG A 192 13.34 -2.06 -8.23
C ARG A 192 14.11 -2.50 -6.99
N LEU A 193 14.18 -3.81 -6.75
CA LEU A 193 14.97 -4.39 -5.67
C LEU A 193 16.47 -4.10 -5.84
N PHE A 194 16.98 -4.19 -7.07
CA PHE A 194 18.37 -3.82 -7.37
C PHE A 194 18.67 -2.36 -6.99
N ASN A 195 17.75 -1.43 -7.28
CA ASN A 195 17.90 -0.03 -6.87
C ASN A 195 17.88 0.13 -5.34
N LEU A 196 16.99 -0.58 -4.63
CA LEU A 196 16.93 -0.57 -3.17
C LEU A 196 18.20 -1.13 -2.52
N GLN A 197 18.78 -2.19 -3.10
CA GLN A 197 20.06 -2.76 -2.67
C GLN A 197 21.20 -1.75 -2.84
N GLY A 198 21.27 -1.07 -3.99
CA GLY A 198 22.27 -0.02 -4.23
C GLY A 198 22.15 1.12 -3.19
N LEU A 199 20.94 1.60 -2.93
CA LEU A 199 20.69 2.61 -1.90
C LEU A 199 21.14 2.14 -0.51
N ALA A 200 20.81 0.91 -0.11
CA ALA A 200 21.22 0.36 1.18
C ALA A 200 22.75 0.29 1.29
N LEU A 201 23.44 -0.18 0.26
CA LEU A 201 24.91 -0.20 0.20
C LEU A 201 25.51 1.20 0.30
N TYR A 202 24.93 2.17 -0.40
CA TYR A 202 25.36 3.56 -0.35
C TYR A 202 25.25 4.13 1.07
N LEU A 203 24.12 3.91 1.75
CA LEU A 203 23.87 4.37 3.12
C LEU A 203 24.76 3.65 4.15
N GLN A 204 25.15 2.40 3.89
CA GLN A 204 26.16 1.66 4.67
C GLN A 204 27.61 2.15 4.44
N GLY A 205 27.81 3.16 3.59
CA GLY A 205 29.13 3.72 3.27
C GLY A 205 29.88 3.02 2.12
N LYS A 206 29.29 2.02 1.46
CA LYS A 206 29.87 1.30 0.30
C LYS A 206 29.55 2.04 -1.02
N LYS A 207 29.86 3.34 -1.06
CA LYS A 207 29.38 4.29 -2.08
C LYS A 207 29.79 4.00 -3.54
N GLU A 208 30.89 3.28 -3.76
CA GLU A 208 31.33 2.95 -5.13
C GLU A 208 30.58 1.76 -5.73
N ILE A 209 30.03 0.89 -4.87
CA ILE A 209 29.34 -0.34 -5.26
C ILE A 209 27.82 -0.12 -5.26
N GLY A 210 27.31 0.73 -4.36
CA GLY A 210 25.90 1.10 -4.25
C GLY A 210 25.51 2.24 -5.16
#